data_AF-A0A2K5V5G2-F1
#
_entry.id   AF-A0A2K5V5G2-F1
#
_cell.length_a   1.000
_cell.length_b   1.000
_cell.length_c   1.000
_cell.angle_alpha   90.00
_cell.angle_beta   90.00
_cell.angle_gamma   90.00
#
_symmetry.space_group_name_H-M   'P 1'
#
loop_
_entity.id
_entity.type
_entity.pdbx_description
1 polymer ?
#
loop_
_entity_poly.entity_id
_entity_poly.type
_entity_poly.pdbx_seq_one_letter_code
_entity_poly.pdbx_strand_id
1 'polypeptide(L)'
;MRFRFCGDLDCPDWVLAEISTLAKMSSVKLRLLCSQVLKELLGQGIDYEKILKLTADTKFESGDVKATVAVLSFILSSAAKHSVDGESLSSELQQLGLPKEHAASLCRCYEEKQSPLQKHLRVCSLRMNRLAGVGWRVDYTLSSSLLRSVEEPMVHLRLEVAAAPGTPAQPVAMSLSADKFQVLLTGEAQLSSTGERLSQILPDCLPAAHLFPLQN
;
A
#
# COMPACT_ATOMS: atom_id res chain seq x y z
N MET A 1 16.67 0.17 -14.35
CA MET A 1 16.01 -0.93 -15.10
C MET A 1 14.63 -1.10 -14.50
N ARG A 2 13.57 -1.07 -15.31
CA ARG A 2 12.18 -1.11 -14.81
C ARG A 2 11.77 -2.55 -14.48
N PHE A 3 11.25 -2.77 -13.29
CA PHE A 3 10.79 -4.09 -12.82
C PHE A 3 9.27 -4.12 -12.70
N ARG A 4 8.61 -5.13 -13.28
CA ARG A 4 7.14 -5.27 -13.19
C ARG A 4 6.69 -5.60 -11.77
N PHE A 5 7.50 -6.30 -10.97
CA PHE A 5 7.16 -6.51 -9.55
C PHE A 5 7.12 -5.20 -8.75
N CYS A 6 7.82 -4.16 -9.20
CA CYS A 6 7.76 -2.80 -8.67
C CYS A 6 6.73 -1.90 -9.37
N GLY A 7 5.94 -2.41 -10.33
CA GLY A 7 5.01 -1.58 -11.11
C GLY A 7 5.70 -0.73 -12.17
N ASP A 8 6.70 -1.31 -12.86
CA ASP A 8 7.53 -0.66 -13.89
C ASP A 8 8.45 0.46 -13.35
N LEU A 9 8.71 0.44 -12.05
CA LEU A 9 9.64 1.31 -11.36
C LEU A 9 11.01 0.67 -11.18
N ASP A 10 12.01 1.50 -10.89
CA ASP A 10 13.31 1.03 -10.43
C ASP A 10 13.19 0.42 -9.02
N CYS A 11 13.98 -0.63 -8.76
CA CYS A 11 14.04 -1.24 -7.45
C CYS A 11 14.71 -0.27 -6.47
N PRO A 12 14.16 -0.06 -5.25
CA PRO A 12 14.75 0.87 -4.30
C PRO A 12 16.15 0.42 -3.86
N ASP A 13 17.05 1.39 -3.63
CA ASP A 13 18.47 1.15 -3.37
C ASP A 13 18.73 0.26 -2.14
N TRP A 14 17.89 0.37 -1.12
CA TRP A 14 17.99 -0.47 0.08
C TRP A 14 17.72 -1.96 -0.23
N VAL A 15 16.84 -2.28 -1.19
CA VAL A 15 16.62 -3.65 -1.64
C VAL A 15 17.81 -4.14 -2.44
N LEU A 16 18.35 -3.28 -3.33
CA LEU A 16 19.53 -3.60 -4.15
C LEU A 16 20.76 -3.93 -3.30
N ALA A 17 21.01 -3.16 -2.24
CA ALA A 17 22.13 -3.41 -1.32
C ALA A 17 22.04 -4.81 -0.69
N GLU A 18 20.82 -5.23 -0.33
CA GLU A 18 20.56 -6.46 0.42
C GLU A 18 20.35 -7.70 -0.46
N ILE A 19 20.20 -7.54 -1.78
CA ILE A 19 20.19 -8.68 -2.71
C ILE A 19 21.51 -9.45 -2.66
N SER A 20 22.63 -8.75 -2.46
CA SER A 20 23.93 -9.40 -2.26
C SER A 20 23.96 -10.27 -0.99
N THR A 21 23.25 -9.86 0.06
CA THR A 21 23.07 -10.58 1.32
C THR A 21 22.21 -11.83 1.11
N LEU A 22 21.13 -11.72 0.33
CA LEU A 22 20.28 -12.84 -0.09
C LEU A 22 20.98 -13.86 -0.99
N ALA A 23 21.97 -13.44 -1.78
CA ALA A 23 22.75 -14.35 -2.62
C ALA A 23 23.77 -15.18 -1.82
N LYS A 24 24.17 -14.73 -0.62
CA LYS A 24 25.15 -15.44 0.24
C LYS A 24 24.55 -16.64 0.98
N MET A 25 23.24 -16.67 1.21
CA MET A 25 22.55 -17.80 1.85
C MET A 25 22.30 -18.94 0.86
N SER A 26 22.07 -20.16 1.34
CA SER A 26 21.71 -21.29 0.47
C SER A 26 20.26 -21.21 -0.01
N SER A 27 19.97 -21.78 -1.19
CA SER A 27 18.63 -21.77 -1.79
C SER A 27 17.59 -22.46 -0.91
N VAL A 28 18.00 -23.49 -0.18
CA VAL A 28 17.14 -24.22 0.78
C VAL A 28 16.74 -23.32 1.96
N LYS A 29 17.68 -22.55 2.52
CA LYS A 29 17.43 -21.61 3.62
C LYS A 29 16.54 -20.46 3.18
N LEU A 30 16.83 -19.89 2.00
CA LEU A 30 16.01 -18.84 1.41
C LEU A 30 14.55 -19.29 1.25
N ARG A 31 14.33 -20.51 0.74
CA ARG A 31 12.98 -21.08 0.58
C ARG A 31 12.23 -21.24 1.91
N LEU A 32 12.93 -21.69 2.97
CA LEU A 32 12.35 -21.81 4.31
C LEU A 32 11.99 -20.43 4.90
N LEU A 33 12.86 -19.45 4.71
CA LEU A 33 12.60 -18.06 5.12
C LEU A 33 11.43 -17.46 4.36
N CYS A 34 11.36 -17.61 3.03
CA CYS A 34 10.22 -17.19 2.23
C CYS A 34 8.91 -17.80 2.74
N SER A 35 8.91 -19.09 3.08
CA SER A 35 7.73 -19.77 3.64
C SER A 35 7.30 -19.17 4.98
N GLN A 36 8.25 -18.73 5.80
CA GLN A 36 7.96 -18.09 7.09
C GLN A 36 7.47 -16.65 6.93
N VAL A 37 8.08 -15.87 6.02
CA VAL A 37 7.65 -14.51 5.67
C VAL A 37 6.26 -14.53 5.02
N LEU A 38 5.94 -15.54 4.21
CA LEU A 38 4.59 -15.71 3.68
C LEU A 38 3.55 -15.96 4.78
N LYS A 39 3.90 -16.72 5.83
CA LYS A 39 3.00 -16.93 6.98
C LYS A 39 2.79 -15.64 7.77
N GLU A 40 3.85 -14.85 7.94
CA GLU A 40 3.78 -13.51 8.54
C GLU A 40 2.83 -12.60 7.76
N LEU A 41 3.01 -12.52 6.44
CA LEU A 41 2.18 -11.72 5.54
C LEU A 41 0.71 -12.19 5.50
N LEU A 42 0.44 -13.44 5.89
CA LEU A 42 -0.92 -13.98 6.02
C LEU A 42 -1.50 -13.81 7.44
N GLY A 43 -0.77 -13.16 8.35
CA GLY A 43 -1.20 -12.92 9.73
C GLY A 43 -1.10 -14.13 10.66
N GLN A 44 -0.38 -15.20 10.27
CA GLN A 44 -0.23 -16.42 11.06
C GLN A 44 0.89 -16.34 12.11
N GLY A 45 1.54 -15.19 12.25
CA GLY A 45 2.64 -14.96 13.19
C GLY A 45 3.99 -15.47 12.69
N ILE A 46 5.05 -14.86 13.19
CA ILE A 46 6.43 -15.21 12.86
C ILE A 46 7.02 -16.07 13.98
N ASP A 47 7.62 -17.19 13.61
CA ASP A 47 8.44 -17.97 14.52
C ASP A 47 9.89 -17.44 14.44
N TYR A 48 10.17 -16.41 15.23
CA TYR A 48 11.49 -15.77 15.29
C TYR A 48 12.59 -16.75 15.72
N GLU A 49 12.28 -17.75 16.55
CA GLU A 49 13.25 -18.77 16.94
C GLU A 49 13.66 -19.64 15.75
N LYS A 50 12.71 -20.01 14.87
CA LYS A 50 13.03 -20.75 13.64
C LYS A 50 13.87 -19.91 12.68
N ILE A 51 13.56 -18.62 12.54
CA ILE A 51 14.37 -17.72 11.70
C ILE A 51 15.79 -17.60 12.25
N LEU A 52 15.94 -17.37 13.56
CA LEU A 52 17.24 -17.28 14.21
C LEU A 52 18.04 -18.58 14.07
N LYS A 53 17.43 -19.75 14.23
CA LYS A 53 18.08 -21.05 14.03
C LYS A 53 18.55 -21.27 12.59
N LEU A 54 17.74 -20.90 11.59
CA LEU A 54 18.10 -21.02 10.17
C LEU A 54 19.23 -20.08 9.77
N THR A 55 19.31 -18.93 10.44
CA THR A 55 20.25 -17.86 10.14
C THR A 55 21.55 -17.93 10.95
N ALA A 56 21.55 -18.65 12.08
CA ALA A 56 22.71 -18.85 12.97
C ALA A 56 23.93 -19.49 12.27
N ASP A 57 23.68 -20.43 11.36
CA ASP A 57 24.74 -21.13 10.60
C ASP A 57 25.47 -20.22 9.59
N THR A 58 24.93 -19.04 9.29
CA THR A 58 25.38 -18.19 8.18
C THR A 58 26.18 -16.95 8.61
N LYS A 59 26.51 -16.81 9.91
CA LYS A 59 27.20 -15.63 10.50
C LYS A 59 26.48 -14.30 10.22
N PHE A 60 25.16 -14.33 10.11
CA PHE A 60 24.36 -13.12 9.95
C PHE A 60 24.11 -12.47 11.30
N GLU A 61 24.28 -11.16 11.37
CA GLU A 61 23.91 -10.37 12.53
C GLU A 61 22.38 -10.24 12.64
N SER A 62 21.89 -9.86 13.82
CA SER A 62 20.46 -9.60 14.01
C SER A 62 19.91 -8.52 13.06
N GLY A 63 20.78 -7.63 12.57
CA GLY A 63 20.47 -6.64 11.53
C GLY A 63 20.23 -7.28 10.16
N ASP A 64 21.12 -8.17 9.72
CA ASP A 64 21.03 -8.84 8.41
C ASP A 64 19.78 -9.73 8.30
N VAL A 65 19.41 -10.38 9.40
CA VAL A 65 18.17 -11.18 9.49
C VAL A 65 16.96 -10.30 9.21
N LYS A 66 16.88 -9.12 9.85
CA LYS A 66 15.77 -8.18 9.68
C LYS A 66 15.74 -7.60 8.28
N ALA A 67 16.90 -7.23 7.74
CA ALA A 67 17.03 -6.75 6.37
C ALA A 67 16.55 -7.80 5.35
N THR A 68 16.99 -9.05 5.52
CA THR A 68 16.55 -10.19 4.68
C THR A 68 15.03 -10.37 4.73
N VAL A 69 14.45 -10.38 5.93
CA VAL A 69 12.99 -10.51 6.11
C VAL A 69 12.26 -9.33 5.46
N ALA A 70 12.75 -8.11 5.64
CA ALA A 70 12.16 -6.91 5.04
C ALA A 70 12.19 -6.95 3.51
N VAL A 71 13.32 -7.36 2.91
CA VAL A 71 13.44 -7.49 1.45
C VAL A 71 12.52 -8.58 0.92
N LEU A 72 12.50 -9.75 1.55
CA LEU A 72 11.60 -10.85 1.14
C LEU A 72 10.13 -10.44 1.25
N SER A 73 9.77 -9.78 2.34
CA SER A 73 8.42 -9.28 2.58
C SER A 73 8.02 -8.25 1.52
N PHE A 74 8.93 -7.34 1.18
CA PHE A 74 8.74 -6.36 0.12
C PHE A 74 8.58 -7.00 -1.25
N ILE A 75 9.49 -7.89 -1.67
CA ILE A 75 9.42 -8.58 -2.96
C ILE A 75 8.10 -9.33 -3.11
N LEU A 76 7.73 -10.14 -2.12
CA LEU A 76 6.52 -10.97 -2.16
C LEU A 76 5.25 -10.11 -2.15
N SER A 77 5.21 -9.05 -1.33
CA SER A 77 4.08 -8.14 -1.27
C SER A 77 3.93 -7.33 -2.55
N SER A 78 5.02 -6.84 -3.11
CA SER A 78 5.03 -6.05 -4.35
C SER A 78 4.66 -6.91 -5.55
N ALA A 79 5.19 -8.14 -5.66
CA ALA A 79 4.77 -9.11 -6.67
C ALA A 79 3.27 -9.42 -6.57
N ALA A 80 2.75 -9.65 -5.35
CA ALA A 80 1.33 -9.93 -5.13
C ALA A 80 0.42 -8.75 -5.51
N LYS A 81 0.82 -7.52 -5.19
CA LYS A 81 0.09 -6.28 -5.53
C LYS A 81 -0.02 -6.06 -7.03
N HIS A 82 1.07 -6.24 -7.76
CA HIS A 82 1.12 -6.06 -9.21
C HIS A 82 0.68 -7.31 -9.99
N SER A 83 0.26 -8.37 -9.31
CA SER A 83 -0.19 -9.64 -9.90
C SER A 83 0.80 -10.20 -10.94
N VAL A 84 2.10 -10.14 -10.63
CA VAL A 84 3.15 -10.61 -11.54
C VAL A 84 3.17 -12.14 -11.58
N ASP A 85 3.38 -12.68 -12.78
CA ASP A 85 3.59 -14.10 -13.04
C ASP A 85 4.96 -14.59 -12.54
N GLY A 86 5.03 -15.87 -12.13
CA GLY A 86 6.25 -16.43 -11.54
C GLY A 86 7.46 -16.46 -12.50
N GLU A 87 7.22 -16.58 -13.81
CA GLU A 87 8.28 -16.52 -14.83
C GLU A 87 8.89 -15.12 -14.95
N SER A 88 8.05 -14.08 -14.99
CA SER A 88 8.51 -12.69 -14.99
C SER A 88 9.21 -12.33 -13.68
N LEU A 89 8.65 -12.72 -12.52
CA LEU A 89 9.30 -12.51 -11.22
C LEU A 89 10.68 -13.19 -11.15
N SER A 90 10.79 -14.40 -11.68
CA SER A 90 12.06 -15.14 -11.70
C SER A 90 13.12 -14.45 -12.56
N SER A 91 12.71 -13.91 -13.71
CA SER A 91 13.59 -13.18 -14.62
C SER A 91 14.07 -11.86 -14.01
N GLU A 92 13.18 -11.15 -13.31
CA GLU A 92 13.47 -9.88 -12.64
C GLU A 92 14.40 -10.08 -11.44
N LEU A 93 14.18 -11.11 -10.63
CA LEU A 93 15.07 -11.46 -9.51
C LEU A 93 16.47 -11.85 -10.01
N GLN A 94 16.57 -12.53 -11.16
CA GLN A 94 17.86 -12.84 -11.77
C GLN A 94 18.59 -11.58 -12.25
N GLN A 95 17.88 -10.61 -12.83
CA GLN A 95 18.46 -9.32 -13.22
C GLN A 95 18.95 -8.49 -12.02
N LEU A 96 18.27 -8.64 -10.88
CA LEU A 96 18.67 -8.02 -9.61
C LEU A 96 19.96 -8.62 -9.02
N GLY A 97 20.40 -9.78 -9.51
CA GLY A 97 21.63 -10.45 -9.07
C GLY A 97 21.41 -11.70 -8.22
N LEU A 98 20.17 -12.18 -8.06
CA LEU A 98 19.92 -13.48 -7.43
C LEU A 98 20.31 -14.63 -8.37
N PRO A 99 21.00 -15.67 -7.89
CA PRO A 99 21.29 -16.82 -8.73
C PRO A 99 19.98 -17.55 -9.11
N LYS A 100 19.98 -18.17 -10.30
CA LYS A 100 18.79 -18.78 -10.92
C LYS A 100 18.05 -19.77 -10.01
N GLU A 101 18.80 -20.55 -9.23
CA GLU A 101 18.25 -21.50 -8.24
C GLU A 101 17.44 -20.80 -7.14
N HIS A 102 17.92 -19.65 -6.65
CA HIS A 102 17.26 -18.87 -5.62
C HIS A 102 15.97 -18.24 -6.15
N ALA A 103 16.06 -17.59 -7.30
CA ALA A 103 14.92 -16.99 -7.97
C ALA A 103 13.81 -18.02 -8.24
N ALA A 104 14.17 -19.18 -8.80
CA ALA A 104 13.21 -20.26 -9.06
C ALA A 104 12.56 -20.80 -7.78
N SER A 105 13.34 -20.97 -6.69
CA SER A 105 12.81 -21.43 -5.41
C SER A 105 11.83 -20.43 -4.77
N LEU A 106 12.12 -19.13 -4.88
CA LEU A 106 11.27 -18.06 -4.35
C LEU A 106 9.97 -17.95 -5.15
N CYS A 107 10.05 -18.04 -6.48
CA CYS A 107 8.88 -17.97 -7.35
C CYS A 107 7.90 -19.13 -7.11
N ARG A 108 8.40 -20.35 -6.90
CA ARG A 108 7.55 -21.51 -6.52
C ARG A 108 6.82 -21.27 -5.19
N CYS A 109 7.51 -20.74 -4.18
CA CYS A 109 6.86 -20.40 -2.90
C CYS A 109 5.80 -19.31 -3.05
N TYR A 110 6.05 -18.33 -3.92
CA TYR A 110 5.10 -17.27 -4.22
C TYR A 110 3.85 -17.82 -4.92
N GLU A 111 3.99 -18.62 -5.99
CA GLU A 111 2.86 -19.19 -6.74
C GLU A 111 1.92 -20.02 -5.84
N GLU A 112 2.47 -20.83 -4.94
CA GLU A 112 1.68 -21.62 -4.00
C GLU A 112 0.81 -20.78 -3.04
N LYS A 113 1.26 -19.57 -2.70
CA LYS A 113 0.61 -18.69 -1.70
C LYS A 113 0.09 -17.39 -2.28
N GLN A 114 0.14 -17.19 -3.60
CA GLN A 114 -0.25 -15.95 -4.26
C GLN A 114 -1.72 -15.62 -4.01
N SER A 115 -2.64 -16.56 -4.20
CA SER A 115 -4.08 -16.34 -4.03
C SER A 115 -4.48 -15.93 -2.59
N PRO A 116 -4.06 -16.66 -1.53
CA PRO A 116 -4.37 -16.24 -0.16
C PRO A 116 -3.66 -14.93 0.21
N LEU A 117 -2.44 -14.69 -0.28
CA LEU A 117 -1.71 -13.44 -0.05
C LEU A 117 -2.44 -12.24 -0.66
N GLN A 118 -2.87 -12.34 -1.92
CA GLN A 118 -3.67 -11.29 -2.57
C GLN A 118 -5.00 -11.05 -1.86
N LYS A 119 -5.66 -12.11 -1.39
CA LYS A 119 -6.91 -11.97 -0.63
C LYS A 119 -6.67 -11.25 0.69
N HIS A 120 -5.59 -11.58 1.41
CA HIS A 120 -5.22 -10.89 2.64
C HIS A 120 -4.86 -9.44 2.38
N LEU A 121 -4.02 -9.16 1.38
CA LEU A 121 -3.67 -7.80 0.97
C LEU A 121 -4.90 -6.99 0.56
N ARG A 122 -5.90 -7.59 -0.12
CA ARG A 122 -7.17 -6.91 -0.44
C ARG A 122 -8.03 -6.58 0.79
N VAL A 123 -7.94 -7.38 1.85
CA VAL A 123 -8.65 -7.13 3.11
C VAL A 123 -7.91 -6.08 3.94
N CYS A 124 -6.59 -6.10 3.95
CA CYS A 124 -5.74 -5.14 4.67
C CYS A 124 -5.53 -3.83 3.90
N SER A 125 -5.76 -3.80 2.58
CA SER A 125 -5.71 -2.57 1.78
C SER A 125 -6.81 -1.63 2.27
N LEU A 126 -6.41 -0.42 2.65
CA LEU A 126 -7.31 0.66 3.03
C LEU A 126 -8.36 0.85 1.94
N ARG A 127 -9.63 0.58 2.28
CA ARG A 127 -10.75 0.93 1.42
C ARG A 127 -10.94 2.44 1.54
N MET A 128 -10.56 3.18 0.51
CA MET A 128 -10.98 4.57 0.39
C MET A 128 -12.49 4.59 0.18
N ASN A 129 -13.18 5.32 1.06
CA ASN A 129 -14.58 5.63 0.88
C ASN A 129 -14.78 6.33 -0.47
N ARG A 130 -15.72 5.84 -1.28
CA ARG A 130 -16.02 6.40 -2.59
C ARG A 130 -17.22 7.33 -2.49
N LEU A 131 -17.10 8.52 -3.05
CA LEU A 131 -18.23 9.43 -3.22
C LEU A 131 -19.13 8.87 -4.34
N ALA A 132 -20.32 8.38 -3.97
CA ALA A 132 -21.31 7.80 -4.87
C ALA A 132 -22.23 8.85 -5.49
N GLY A 133 -22.43 9.99 -4.82
CA GLY A 133 -23.27 11.07 -5.31
C GLY A 133 -23.11 12.34 -4.49
N VAL A 134 -23.47 13.48 -5.10
CA VAL A 134 -23.46 14.79 -4.47
C VAL A 134 -24.79 15.46 -4.75
N GLY A 135 -25.52 15.81 -3.70
CA GLY A 135 -26.68 16.70 -3.74
C GLY A 135 -26.33 18.03 -3.10
N TRP A 136 -26.86 19.12 -3.63
CA TRP A 136 -26.67 20.46 -3.06
C TRP A 136 -27.95 21.28 -3.12
N ARG A 137 -28.07 22.24 -2.21
CA ARG A 137 -29.16 23.21 -2.13
C ARG A 137 -28.61 24.53 -1.58
N VAL A 138 -29.13 25.65 -2.05
CA VAL A 138 -28.82 26.97 -1.49
C VAL A 138 -30.08 27.53 -0.89
N ASP A 139 -30.00 27.84 0.40
CA ASP A 139 -31.06 28.50 1.17
C ASP A 139 -30.60 29.92 1.54
N TYR A 140 -31.54 30.85 1.69
CA TYR A 140 -31.23 32.24 2.03
C TYR A 140 -31.87 32.56 3.38
N THR A 141 -31.04 32.90 4.37
CA THR A 141 -31.51 33.14 5.74
C THR A 141 -31.84 34.62 5.91
N LEU A 142 -33.13 34.94 5.98
CA LEU A 142 -33.61 36.33 6.07
C LEU A 142 -33.40 36.95 7.45
N SER A 143 -33.66 36.19 8.53
CA SER A 143 -33.54 36.67 9.91
C SER A 143 -33.13 35.54 10.86
N SER A 144 -32.48 35.89 11.98
CA SER A 144 -32.11 34.96 13.05
C SER A 144 -32.71 35.40 14.39
N SER A 145 -32.84 34.50 15.35
CA SER A 145 -33.33 34.82 16.71
C SER A 145 -32.46 35.83 17.45
N LEU A 146 -31.20 36.03 17.02
CA LEU A 146 -30.24 36.98 17.61
C LEU A 146 -30.10 38.29 16.80
N LEU A 147 -30.49 38.31 15.52
CA LEU A 147 -30.28 39.43 14.59
C LEU A 147 -31.50 39.64 13.68
N ARG A 148 -32.04 40.86 13.64
CA ARG A 148 -33.27 41.22 12.91
C ARG A 148 -33.16 41.08 11.38
N SER A 149 -31.98 41.28 10.80
CA SER A 149 -31.68 40.99 9.39
C SER A 149 -30.29 40.35 9.34
N VAL A 150 -30.21 39.18 8.71
CA VAL A 150 -28.95 38.46 8.47
C VAL A 150 -28.65 38.45 6.98
N GLU A 151 -29.65 38.21 6.11
CA GLU A 151 -29.54 38.34 4.65
C GLU A 151 -28.35 37.55 4.05
N GLU A 152 -28.06 36.37 4.59
CA GLU A 152 -26.89 35.57 4.19
C GLU A 152 -27.28 34.29 3.41
N PRO A 153 -26.59 33.99 2.31
CA PRO A 153 -26.74 32.74 1.58
C PRO A 153 -26.03 31.58 2.32
N MET A 154 -26.74 30.46 2.42
CA MET A 154 -26.27 29.23 3.05
C MET A 154 -26.35 28.07 2.06
N VAL A 155 -25.28 27.29 1.94
CA VAL A 155 -25.18 26.13 1.06
C VAL A 155 -25.31 24.86 1.88
N HIS A 156 -26.27 24.01 1.56
CA HIS A 156 -26.42 22.67 2.11
C HIS A 156 -25.86 21.66 1.11
N LEU A 157 -24.82 20.93 1.51
CA LEU A 157 -24.24 19.82 0.74
C LEU A 157 -24.64 18.50 1.37
N ARG A 158 -24.95 17.51 0.53
CA ARG A 158 -25.22 16.13 0.90
C ARG A 158 -24.35 15.21 0.04
N LEU A 159 -23.37 14.58 0.66
CA LEU A 159 -22.42 13.67 0.04
C LEU A 159 -22.86 12.23 0.33
N GLU A 160 -23.15 11.44 -0.71
CA GLU A 160 -23.45 10.02 -0.56
C GLU A 160 -22.14 9.24 -0.62
N VAL A 161 -21.71 8.66 0.50
CA VAL A 161 -20.38 8.04 0.64
C VAL A 161 -20.51 6.53 0.84
N ALA A 162 -19.88 5.73 -0.02
CA ALA A 162 -19.88 4.27 0.05
C ALA A 162 -18.50 3.73 0.49
N ALA A 163 -18.47 2.91 1.53
CA ALA A 163 -17.22 2.35 2.06
C ALA A 163 -16.60 1.25 1.17
N ALA A 164 -17.41 0.61 0.33
CA ALA A 164 -16.96 -0.41 -0.61
C ALA A 164 -17.90 -0.51 -1.83
N PRO A 165 -17.47 -1.15 -2.93
CA PRO A 165 -18.36 -1.48 -4.04
C PRO A 165 -19.46 -2.42 -3.56
N GLY A 166 -20.72 -1.99 -3.62
CA GLY A 166 -21.89 -2.78 -3.24
C GLY A 166 -22.41 -2.59 -1.80
N THR A 167 -21.75 -1.79 -0.96
CA THR A 167 -22.34 -1.32 0.31
C THR A 167 -23.28 -0.14 0.07
N PRO A 168 -24.39 -0.01 0.82
CA PRO A 168 -25.28 1.14 0.71
C PRO A 168 -24.51 2.43 1.03
N ALA A 169 -24.69 3.46 0.20
CA ALA A 169 -24.10 4.76 0.43
C ALA A 169 -24.72 5.41 1.68
N GLN A 170 -23.88 6.00 2.52
CA GLN A 170 -24.30 6.75 3.69
C GLN A 170 -24.27 8.25 3.38
N PRO A 171 -25.36 8.99 3.64
CA PRO A 171 -25.42 10.42 3.43
C PRO A 171 -24.67 11.17 4.52
N VAL A 172 -23.71 11.99 4.12
CA VAL A 172 -23.04 12.99 4.96
C VAL A 172 -23.56 14.35 4.55
N ALA A 173 -24.35 14.98 5.42
CA ALA A 173 -24.93 16.31 5.18
C ALA A 173 -24.17 17.38 5.98
N MET A 174 -23.90 18.52 5.34
CA MET A 174 -23.21 19.67 5.95
C MET A 174 -23.76 20.98 5.40
N SER A 175 -23.80 22.01 6.27
CA SER A 175 -24.16 23.38 5.91
C SER A 175 -22.92 24.27 5.91
N LEU A 176 -22.78 25.10 4.88
CA LEU A 176 -21.63 25.95 4.64
C LEU A 176 -22.10 27.38 4.34
N SER A 177 -21.33 28.37 4.79
CA SER A 177 -21.46 29.73 4.28
C SER A 177 -20.84 29.85 2.89
N ALA A 178 -21.17 30.92 2.16
CA ALA A 178 -20.58 31.20 0.85
C ALA A 178 -19.03 31.20 0.88
N ASP A 179 -18.42 31.84 1.88
CA ASP A 179 -16.96 31.91 2.00
C ASP A 179 -16.34 30.52 2.20
N LYS A 180 -16.94 29.69 3.06
CA LYS A 180 -16.46 28.32 3.29
C LYS A 180 -16.63 27.43 2.06
N PHE A 181 -17.70 27.64 1.30
CA PHE A 181 -17.91 26.95 0.03
C PHE A 181 -16.88 27.36 -1.04
N GLN A 182 -16.51 28.65 -1.11
CA GLN A 182 -15.44 29.09 -2.01
C GLN A 182 -14.07 28.50 -1.65
N VAL A 183 -13.76 28.37 -0.36
CA VAL A 183 -12.53 27.69 0.09
C VAL A 183 -12.53 26.22 -0.33
N LEU A 184 -13.67 25.52 -0.21
CA LEU A 184 -13.79 24.13 -0.67
C LEU A 184 -13.60 24.00 -2.19
N LEU A 185 -14.20 24.88 -2.99
CA LEU A 185 -14.02 24.89 -4.45
C LEU A 185 -12.57 25.17 -4.85
N THR A 186 -11.92 26.10 -4.15
CA THR A 186 -10.52 26.43 -4.40
C THR A 186 -9.61 25.26 -4.02
N GLY A 187 -9.93 24.57 -2.92
CA GLY A 187 -9.25 23.34 -2.50
C GLY A 187 -9.40 22.21 -3.52
N GLU A 188 -10.59 21.99 -4.07
CA GLU A 188 -10.82 21.01 -5.14
C GLU A 188 -10.04 21.34 -6.42
N ALA A 189 -9.99 22.61 -6.83
CA ALA A 189 -9.20 23.05 -7.99
C ALA A 189 -7.68 22.88 -7.76
N GLN A 190 -7.23 23.09 -6.52
CA GLN A 190 -5.85 22.79 -6.14
C GLN A 190 -5.59 21.29 -6.16
N LEU A 191 -6.49 20.47 -5.62
CA LEU A 191 -6.40 19.00 -5.64
C LEU A 191 -6.51 18.42 -7.05
N SER A 192 -7.25 19.03 -7.97
CA SER A 192 -7.29 18.62 -9.38
C SER A 192 -5.99 18.98 -10.09
N SER A 193 -5.46 20.19 -9.90
CA SER A 193 -4.17 20.58 -10.48
C SER A 193 -2.98 19.83 -9.84
N THR A 194 -3.04 19.54 -8.55
CA THR A 194 -2.09 18.61 -7.91
C THR A 194 -2.34 17.19 -8.35
N GLY A 195 -3.58 16.76 -8.56
CA GLY A 195 -3.94 15.44 -9.07
C GLY A 195 -3.46 15.20 -10.50
N GLU A 196 -3.50 16.22 -11.34
CA GLU A 196 -2.92 16.20 -12.70
C GLU A 196 -1.39 16.21 -12.64
N ARG A 197 -0.79 17.03 -11.76
CA ARG A 197 0.67 16.99 -11.51
C ARG A 197 1.11 15.68 -10.87
N LEU A 198 0.30 15.10 -9.99
CA LEU A 198 0.48 13.81 -9.34
C LEU A 198 0.17 12.67 -10.31
N SER A 199 -0.65 12.83 -11.33
CA SER A 199 -0.75 11.84 -12.43
C SER A 199 0.49 11.88 -13.33
N GLN A 200 1.23 13.00 -13.31
CA GLN A 200 2.51 13.19 -13.99
C GLN A 200 3.72 12.85 -13.08
N ILE A 201 3.53 12.70 -11.77
CA ILE A 201 4.59 12.47 -10.75
C ILE A 201 4.40 11.15 -9.96
N LEU A 202 3.18 10.62 -9.76
CA LEU A 202 2.89 9.26 -9.27
C LEU A 202 3.01 8.29 -10.45
N PRO A 203 4.25 7.96 -10.79
CA PRO A 203 4.71 6.65 -10.39
C PRO A 203 5.54 6.68 -9.09
N ASP A 204 5.92 7.85 -8.54
CA ASP A 204 6.98 7.96 -7.52
C ASP A 204 6.60 8.08 -6.03
N CYS A 205 5.33 8.08 -5.60
CA CYS A 205 5.02 8.30 -4.17
C CYS A 205 3.92 7.38 -3.61
N LEU A 206 4.30 6.17 -3.19
CA LEU A 206 3.61 5.47 -2.10
C LEU A 206 4.56 4.58 -1.28
N PRO A 207 5.55 5.16 -0.56
CA PRO A 207 6.29 4.42 0.45
C PRO A 207 5.52 4.38 1.79
N ALA A 208 5.35 3.16 2.29
CA ALA A 208 5.65 2.77 3.67
C ALA A 208 5.12 3.64 4.84
N ALA A 209 3.82 3.57 5.16
CA ALA A 209 3.31 4.11 6.44
C ALA A 209 2.51 3.13 7.33
N HIS A 210 2.37 1.84 6.98
CA HIS A 210 1.55 0.90 7.78
C HIS A 210 2.14 -0.49 8.02
N LEU A 211 3.46 -0.63 8.03
CA LEU A 211 4.11 -1.76 8.72
C LEU A 211 4.96 -1.18 9.85
N PHE A 212 4.86 -1.77 11.05
CA PHE A 212 5.48 -1.39 12.33
C PHE A 212 4.69 -0.40 13.20
N PRO A 213 3.82 -0.90 14.11
CA PRO A 213 3.68 -0.23 15.39
C PRO A 213 5.03 -0.32 16.13
N LEU A 214 5.62 0.84 16.42
CA LEU A 214 6.71 0.97 17.37
C LEU A 214 6.20 0.49 18.72
N GLN A 215 6.66 -0.69 19.13
CA GLN A 215 6.49 -1.15 20.50
C GLN A 215 7.75 -0.72 21.26
N ASN A 216 7.57 0.31 22.08
CA ASN A 216 8.38 0.56 23.27
C ASN A 216 7.45 0.39 24.46
#